data_AF-A0A8B8DWC6-F1
#
_entry.id   AF-A0A8B8DWC6-F1
#
_cell.length_a   1.000
_cell.length_b   1.000
_cell.length_c   1.000
_cell.angle_alpha   90.00
_cell.angle_beta   90.00
_cell.angle_gamma   90.00
#
_symmetry.space_group_name_H-M   'P 1'
#
loop_
_entity.id
_entity.type
_entity.pdbx_description
1 polymer ?
#
loop_
_entity_poly.entity_id
_entity_poly.type
_entity_poly.pdbx_seq_one_letter_code
_entity_poly.pdbx_strand_id
1 'polypeptide(L)'
;MRMGVLFSKQENEVEISKRLREFERITNELVQRQRSINSVIQLQGEDIEKLNTEKESVSKWLWQNRFARHETSQCKCKELQGEIDSLRGQLAERDEEIARLHEQIDSQRVTHESVQVYMYTSSMNEKISSAVRSELEKILSGHMEATRDKGLAIQFTQDPQSVPPNKPLIVLCINASRLGTDVEQALQNVTCCQSVTVVVIHHKELHALPPQASEKLLHSDKVQSLYAVVDIAFLTHKGMYPCDMNNKSLDRLTEFICSV
;
A
#
# COMPACT_ATOMS: atom_id res chain seq x y z
N MET A 1 -18.66 -75.17 111.84
CA MET A 1 -19.28 -74.82 110.53
C MET A 1 -19.98 -73.44 110.48
N ARG A 2 -20.38 -72.80 111.59
CA ARG A 2 -21.08 -71.48 111.55
C ARG A 2 -20.18 -70.25 111.28
N MET A 3 -18.87 -70.30 111.55
CA MET A 3 -17.97 -69.14 111.36
C MET A 3 -17.57 -68.87 109.90
N GLY A 4 -17.43 -69.90 109.05
CA GLY A 4 -17.04 -69.73 107.65
C GLY A 4 -18.11 -69.09 106.75
N VAL A 5 -19.39 -69.24 107.12
CA VAL A 5 -20.53 -68.66 106.38
C VAL A 5 -20.69 -67.16 106.66
N LEU A 6 -20.27 -66.69 107.85
CA LEU A 6 -20.28 -65.26 108.20
C LEU A 6 -19.12 -64.50 107.53
N PHE A 7 -17.92 -65.09 107.47
CA PHE A 7 -16.76 -64.50 106.76
C PHE A 7 -17.00 -64.35 105.26
N SER A 8 -17.57 -65.38 104.59
CA SER A 8 -17.90 -65.33 103.16
C SER A 8 -18.98 -64.27 102.84
N LYS A 9 -19.95 -64.05 103.75
CA LYS A 9 -20.94 -62.98 103.60
C LYS A 9 -20.30 -61.60 103.67
N GLN A 10 -19.37 -61.42 104.60
CA GLN A 10 -18.69 -60.14 104.84
C GLN A 10 -17.71 -59.78 103.72
N GLU A 11 -17.00 -60.76 103.13
CA GLU A 11 -16.17 -60.55 101.93
C GLU A 11 -17.00 -60.17 100.70
N ASN A 12 -18.14 -60.82 100.48
CA ASN A 12 -19.05 -60.47 99.38
C ASN A 12 -19.62 -59.05 99.52
N GLU A 13 -19.93 -58.62 100.75
CA GLU A 13 -20.46 -57.28 101.01
C GLU A 13 -19.42 -56.18 100.76
N VAL A 14 -18.14 -56.45 101.06
CA VAL A 14 -17.01 -55.55 100.74
C VAL A 14 -16.78 -55.46 99.24
N GLU A 15 -16.83 -56.58 98.52
CA GLU A 15 -16.66 -56.61 97.05
C GLU A 15 -17.83 -55.91 96.33
N ILE A 16 -19.07 -56.12 96.78
CA ILE A 16 -20.25 -55.40 96.27
C ILE A 16 -20.10 -53.90 96.50
N SER A 17 -19.66 -53.48 97.68
CA SER A 17 -19.43 -52.07 98.00
C SER A 17 -18.30 -51.43 97.18
N LYS A 18 -17.27 -52.21 96.82
CA LYS A 18 -16.20 -51.76 95.93
C LYS A 18 -16.71 -51.56 94.51
N ARG A 19 -17.49 -52.51 93.99
CA ARG A 19 -18.12 -52.41 92.67
C ARG A 19 -19.13 -51.27 92.58
N LEU A 20 -19.93 -51.04 93.62
CA LEU A 20 -20.85 -49.90 93.70
C LEU A 20 -20.12 -48.56 93.61
N ARG A 21 -19.04 -48.39 94.38
CA ARG A 21 -18.20 -47.18 94.31
C ARG A 21 -17.57 -46.98 92.93
N GLU A 22 -17.15 -48.06 92.29
CA GLU A 22 -16.60 -48.00 90.93
C GLU A 22 -17.67 -47.66 89.89
N PHE A 23 -18.87 -48.25 89.99
CA PHE A 23 -20.01 -47.89 89.15
C PHE A 23 -20.39 -46.41 89.31
N GLU A 24 -20.39 -45.89 90.54
CA GLU A 24 -20.68 -44.49 90.83
C GLU A 24 -19.61 -43.57 90.22
N ARG A 25 -18.32 -43.95 90.33
CA ARG A 25 -17.20 -43.23 89.67
C ARG A 25 -17.40 -43.17 88.16
N ILE A 26 -17.66 -44.31 87.52
CA ILE A 26 -17.87 -44.39 86.06
C ILE A 26 -19.10 -43.58 85.65
N THR A 27 -20.19 -43.65 86.41
CA THR A 27 -21.42 -42.88 86.14
C THR A 27 -21.13 -41.39 86.17
N ASN A 28 -20.40 -40.92 87.18
CA ASN A 28 -20.01 -39.52 87.28
C ASN A 28 -19.10 -39.07 86.13
N GLU A 29 -18.16 -39.92 85.70
CA GLU A 29 -17.30 -39.65 84.54
C GLU A 29 -18.09 -39.57 83.22
N LEU A 30 -19.05 -40.48 83.01
CA LEU A 30 -19.93 -40.46 81.85
C LEU A 30 -20.81 -39.21 81.82
N VAL A 31 -21.36 -38.80 82.97
CA VAL A 31 -22.13 -37.56 83.09
C VAL A 31 -21.27 -36.34 82.76
N GLN A 32 -20.04 -36.27 83.25
CA GLN A 32 -19.13 -35.18 82.93
C GLN A 32 -18.75 -35.15 81.44
N ARG A 33 -18.46 -36.30 80.84
CA ARG A 33 -18.22 -36.40 79.39
C ARG A 33 -19.45 -35.97 78.59
N GLN A 34 -20.64 -36.36 78.99
CA GLN A 34 -21.88 -35.94 78.32
C GLN A 34 -22.06 -34.42 78.37
N ARG A 35 -21.77 -33.78 79.51
CA ARG A 35 -21.81 -32.30 79.61
C ARG A 35 -20.78 -31.65 78.69
N SER A 36 -19.55 -32.18 78.67
CA SER A 36 -18.49 -31.67 77.79
C SER A 36 -18.86 -31.81 76.32
N ILE A 37 -19.41 -32.95 75.90
CA ILE A 37 -19.90 -33.18 74.52
C ILE A 37 -21.02 -32.21 74.19
N ASN A 38 -22.01 -32.03 75.07
CA ASN A 38 -23.12 -31.10 74.84
C ASN A 38 -22.62 -29.65 74.70
N SER A 39 -21.62 -29.25 75.48
CA SER A 39 -21.00 -27.92 75.36
C SER A 39 -20.30 -27.73 74.01
N VAL A 40 -19.59 -28.76 73.50
CA VAL A 40 -18.97 -28.70 72.18
C VAL A 40 -20.02 -28.64 71.07
N ILE A 41 -21.09 -29.44 71.17
CA ILE A 41 -22.19 -29.42 70.19
C ILE A 41 -22.82 -28.03 70.12
N GLN A 42 -23.04 -27.38 71.26
CA GLN A 42 -23.61 -26.03 71.31
C GLN A 42 -22.70 -25.02 70.60
N LEU A 43 -21.40 -24.98 70.96
CA LEU A 43 -20.45 -24.07 70.33
C LEU A 43 -20.34 -24.29 68.81
N GLN A 44 -20.31 -25.56 68.37
CA GLN A 44 -20.30 -25.87 66.95
C GLN A 44 -21.61 -25.47 66.25
N GLY A 45 -22.75 -25.56 66.93
CA GLY A 45 -24.03 -25.07 66.42
C GLY A 45 -24.01 -23.56 66.17
N GLU A 46 -23.49 -22.79 67.13
CA GLU A 46 -23.34 -21.33 67.03
C GLU A 46 -22.38 -20.94 65.86
N ASP A 47 -21.26 -21.66 65.71
CA ASP A 47 -20.32 -21.44 64.60
C ASP A 47 -20.95 -21.73 63.23
N ILE A 48 -21.74 -22.82 63.12
CA ILE A 48 -22.45 -23.17 61.89
C ILE A 48 -23.47 -22.09 61.51
N GLU A 49 -24.24 -21.60 62.48
CA GLU A 49 -25.23 -20.55 62.25
C GLU A 49 -24.55 -19.27 61.77
N LYS A 50 -23.46 -18.86 62.42
CA LYS A 50 -22.65 -17.72 62.01
C LYS A 50 -22.12 -17.87 60.59
N LEU A 51 -21.50 -19.00 60.27
CA LEU A 51 -21.00 -19.28 58.91
C LEU A 51 -22.11 -19.25 57.86
N ASN A 52 -23.32 -19.70 58.22
CA ASN A 52 -24.44 -19.68 57.30
C ASN A 52 -24.91 -18.24 57.01
N THR A 53 -24.95 -17.36 58.03
CA THR A 53 -25.28 -15.93 57.82
C THR A 53 -24.22 -15.19 56.98
N GLU A 54 -22.95 -15.51 57.18
CA GLU A 54 -21.85 -14.97 56.37
C GLU A 54 -21.95 -15.44 54.91
N LYS A 55 -22.23 -16.74 54.70
CA LYS A 55 -22.44 -17.31 53.36
C LYS A 55 -23.60 -16.63 52.63
N GLU A 56 -24.72 -16.38 53.30
CA GLU A 56 -25.86 -15.68 52.72
C GLU A 56 -25.51 -14.24 52.33
N SER A 57 -24.80 -13.54 53.22
CA SER A 57 -24.33 -12.17 52.98
C SER A 57 -23.39 -12.08 51.77
N VAL A 58 -22.42 -12.98 51.68
CA VAL A 58 -21.47 -13.08 50.56
C VAL A 58 -22.22 -13.41 49.26
N SER A 59 -23.17 -14.34 49.30
CA SER A 59 -23.96 -14.72 48.11
C SER A 59 -24.76 -13.54 47.57
N LYS A 60 -25.38 -12.76 48.47
CA LYS A 60 -26.13 -11.55 48.09
C LYS A 60 -25.20 -10.49 47.47
N TRP A 61 -24.05 -10.24 48.08
CA TRP A 61 -23.07 -9.29 47.56
C TRP A 61 -22.54 -9.70 46.18
N LEU A 62 -22.23 -10.98 45.99
CA LEU A 62 -21.76 -11.52 44.70
C LEU A 62 -22.81 -11.33 43.60
N TRP A 63 -24.08 -11.57 43.92
CA TRP A 63 -25.17 -11.39 42.97
C TRP A 63 -25.30 -9.91 42.53
N GLN A 64 -25.30 -8.99 43.49
CA GLN A 64 -25.38 -7.55 43.22
C GLN A 64 -24.20 -7.05 42.38
N ASN A 65 -22.98 -7.45 42.73
CA ASN A 65 -21.77 -7.02 42.02
C ASN A 65 -21.73 -7.60 40.59
N ARG A 66 -22.14 -8.87 40.42
CA ARG A 66 -22.23 -9.49 39.09
C ARG A 66 -23.25 -8.78 38.21
N PHE A 67 -24.42 -8.45 38.75
CA PHE A 67 -25.47 -7.75 38.02
C PHE A 67 -25.03 -6.34 37.59
N ALA A 68 -24.49 -5.56 38.52
CA ALA A 68 -24.01 -4.21 38.23
C ALA A 68 -22.86 -4.21 37.20
N ARG A 69 -21.94 -5.18 37.27
CA ARG A 69 -20.88 -5.35 36.28
C ARG A 69 -21.44 -5.71 34.91
N HIS A 70 -22.41 -6.62 34.85
CA HIS A 70 -23.04 -7.01 33.61
C HIS A 70 -23.77 -5.84 32.95
N GLU A 71 -24.55 -5.06 33.69
CA GLU A 71 -25.21 -3.85 33.16
C GLU A 71 -24.21 -2.82 32.66
N THR A 72 -23.15 -2.55 33.44
CA THR A 72 -22.10 -1.60 33.04
C THR A 72 -21.41 -2.05 31.76
N SER A 73 -21.02 -3.33 31.67
CA SER A 73 -20.41 -3.90 30.47
C SER A 73 -21.37 -3.85 29.28
N GLN A 74 -22.66 -4.16 29.48
CA GLN A 74 -23.67 -4.13 28.42
C GLN A 74 -23.89 -2.71 27.88
N CYS A 75 -23.94 -1.70 28.75
CA CYS A 75 -24.01 -0.29 28.36
C CYS A 75 -22.77 0.11 27.55
N LYS A 76 -21.57 -0.29 27.99
CA LYS A 76 -20.32 -0.01 27.27
C LYS A 76 -20.27 -0.66 25.90
N CYS A 77 -20.73 -1.91 25.78
CA CYS A 77 -20.83 -2.60 24.48
C CYS A 77 -21.78 -1.88 23.52
N LYS A 78 -22.93 -1.38 24.00
CA LYS A 78 -23.86 -0.61 23.16
C LYS A 78 -23.26 0.71 22.70
N GLU A 79 -22.56 1.42 23.58
CA GLU A 79 -21.87 2.67 23.25
C GLU A 79 -20.81 2.45 22.16
N LEU A 80 -19.92 1.48 22.35
CA LEU A 80 -18.88 1.14 21.38
C LEU A 80 -19.45 0.67 20.04
N GLN A 81 -20.56 -0.08 20.07
CA GLN A 81 -21.23 -0.51 18.85
C GLN A 81 -21.77 0.68 18.06
N GLY A 82 -22.36 1.68 18.73
CA GLY A 82 -22.80 2.91 18.07
C GLY A 82 -21.65 3.72 17.46
N GLU A 83 -20.49 3.74 18.12
CA GLU A 83 -19.28 4.39 17.58
C GLU A 83 -18.76 3.67 16.33
N ILE A 84 -18.72 2.33 16.34
CA ILE A 84 -18.35 1.51 15.16
C ILE A 84 -19.28 1.82 13.97
N ASP A 85 -20.59 1.88 14.21
CA ASP A 85 -21.56 2.12 13.14
C ASP A 85 -21.43 3.55 12.57
N SER A 86 -21.15 4.54 13.43
CA SER A 86 -20.86 5.92 13.01
C SER A 86 -19.59 6.01 12.15
N LEU A 87 -18.49 5.38 12.58
CA LEU A 87 -17.23 5.37 11.84
C LEU A 87 -17.36 4.65 10.49
N ARG A 88 -18.14 3.57 10.43
CA ARG A 88 -18.46 2.88 9.17
C ARG A 88 -19.22 3.78 8.19
N GLY A 89 -20.16 4.58 8.68
CA GLY A 89 -20.86 5.57 7.86
C GLY A 89 -19.91 6.61 7.27
N GLN A 90 -19.02 7.17 8.09
CA GLN A 90 -18.03 8.16 7.64
C GLN A 90 -17.05 7.57 6.61
N LEU A 91 -16.64 6.31 6.76
CA LEU A 91 -15.81 5.61 5.77
C LEU A 91 -16.52 5.49 4.42
N ALA A 92 -17.80 5.09 4.42
CA ALA A 92 -18.57 4.97 3.19
C ALA A 92 -18.72 6.32 2.45
N GLU A 93 -18.95 7.42 3.18
CA GLU A 93 -19.00 8.77 2.59
C GLU A 93 -17.65 9.17 1.96
N ARG A 94 -16.54 8.87 2.64
CA ARG A 94 -15.20 9.13 2.11
C ARG A 94 -14.88 8.28 0.88
N ASP A 95 -15.30 7.02 0.86
CA ASP A 95 -15.12 6.15 -0.31
C ASP A 95 -15.89 6.67 -1.53
N GLU A 96 -17.11 7.18 -1.35
CA GLU A 96 -17.86 7.85 -2.41
C GLU A 96 -17.21 9.15 -2.89
N GLU A 97 -16.60 9.92 -1.98
CA GLU A 97 -15.87 11.14 -2.31
C GLU A 97 -14.61 10.81 -3.12
N ILE A 98 -13.85 9.80 -2.70
CA ILE A 98 -12.69 9.28 -3.42
C ILE A 98 -13.09 8.81 -4.82
N ALA A 99 -14.18 8.06 -4.96
CA ALA A 99 -14.67 7.61 -6.26
C ALA A 99 -15.00 8.78 -7.19
N ARG A 100 -15.70 9.80 -6.68
CA ARG A 100 -16.01 11.03 -7.44
C ARG A 100 -14.76 11.79 -7.87
N LEU A 101 -13.78 11.93 -6.98
CA LEU A 101 -12.51 12.61 -7.30
C LEU A 101 -11.71 11.83 -8.34
N HIS A 102 -11.68 10.50 -8.27
CA HIS A 102 -11.05 9.67 -9.30
C HIS A 102 -11.73 9.84 -10.66
N GLU A 103 -13.06 9.83 -10.72
CA GLU A 103 -13.78 10.08 -11.98
C GLU A 103 -13.49 11.47 -12.54
N GLN A 104 -13.40 12.50 -11.69
CA GLN A 104 -12.98 13.84 -12.10
C GLN A 104 -11.55 13.85 -12.65
N ILE A 105 -10.60 13.19 -11.98
CA ILE A 105 -9.21 13.09 -12.43
C ILE A 105 -9.16 12.36 -13.79
N ASP A 106 -9.87 11.25 -13.94
CA ASP A 106 -9.87 10.47 -15.18
C ASP A 106 -10.54 11.24 -16.32
N SER A 107 -11.59 12.01 -16.04
CA SER A 107 -12.20 12.91 -17.04
C SER A 107 -11.29 14.07 -17.47
N GLN A 108 -10.33 14.45 -16.62
CA GLN A 108 -9.36 15.53 -16.89
C GLN A 108 -8.02 15.01 -17.41
N ARG A 109 -7.75 13.71 -17.30
CA ARG A 109 -6.59 13.05 -17.90
C ARG A 109 -6.75 13.00 -19.41
N VAL A 110 -6.26 14.04 -20.08
CA VAL A 110 -5.88 13.94 -21.50
C VAL A 110 -4.82 12.84 -21.58
N THR A 111 -5.09 11.78 -22.35
CA THR A 111 -4.10 10.74 -22.63
C THR A 111 -2.88 11.42 -23.23
N HIS A 112 -1.78 11.47 -22.49
CA HIS A 112 -0.56 12.05 -23.00
C HIS A 112 0.04 11.12 -24.06
N GLU A 113 -0.26 11.36 -25.33
CA GLU A 113 0.46 10.72 -26.41
C GLU A 113 1.91 11.22 -26.39
N SER A 114 2.85 10.34 -26.69
CA SER A 114 4.27 10.72 -26.66
C SER A 114 4.94 10.41 -27.98
N VAL A 115 5.56 11.45 -28.55
CA VAL A 115 6.39 11.32 -29.76
C VAL A 115 7.78 10.95 -29.33
N GLN A 116 8.31 9.87 -29.91
CA GLN A 116 9.66 9.44 -29.62
C GLN A 116 10.63 10.09 -30.59
N VAL A 117 11.76 10.56 -30.08
CA VAL A 117 12.83 11.15 -30.88
C VAL A 117 14.09 10.32 -30.68
N TYR A 118 14.57 9.68 -31.75
CA TYR A 118 15.82 8.97 -31.78
C TYR A 118 16.90 9.83 -32.46
N MET A 119 18.07 9.97 -31.84
CA MET A 119 19.16 10.75 -32.39
C MET A 119 20.32 9.85 -32.80
N TYR A 120 20.63 9.83 -34.09
CA TYR A 120 21.74 9.09 -34.64
C TYR A 120 23.01 9.96 -34.71
N THR A 121 24.11 9.44 -34.17
CA THR A 121 25.41 10.14 -34.13
C THR A 121 26.52 9.20 -34.62
N SER A 122 26.82 9.19 -35.93
CA SER A 122 27.88 8.33 -36.50
C SER A 122 29.30 8.71 -36.04
N SER A 123 29.57 9.99 -35.77
CA SER A 123 30.92 10.46 -35.39
C SER A 123 30.95 11.87 -34.76
N MET A 124 29.89 12.27 -34.06
CA MET A 124 29.70 13.68 -33.65
C MET A 124 30.32 14.04 -32.29
N ASN A 125 30.72 15.32 -32.18
CA ASN A 125 31.08 15.94 -30.91
C ASN A 125 29.83 16.03 -30.02
N GLU A 126 29.89 15.50 -28.80
CA GLU A 126 28.79 15.54 -27.82
C GLU A 126 28.18 16.95 -27.65
N LYS A 127 28.98 18.00 -27.83
CA LYS A 127 28.52 19.40 -27.78
C LYS A 127 27.52 19.76 -28.88
N ILE A 128 27.64 19.16 -30.06
CA ILE A 128 26.72 19.43 -31.18
C ILE A 128 25.41 18.70 -30.91
N SER A 129 25.48 17.43 -30.53
CA SER A 129 24.31 16.60 -30.23
C SER A 129 23.48 17.17 -29.07
N SER A 130 24.13 17.63 -27.99
CA SER A 130 23.42 18.25 -26.87
C SER A 130 22.79 19.60 -27.23
N ALA A 131 23.47 20.42 -28.05
CA ALA A 131 22.93 21.70 -28.52
C ALA A 131 21.75 21.51 -29.47
N VAL A 132 21.84 20.56 -30.41
CA VAL A 132 20.74 20.17 -31.30
C VAL A 132 19.55 19.69 -30.51
N ARG A 133 19.77 18.80 -29.53
CA ARG A 133 18.71 18.26 -28.68
C ARG A 133 18.00 19.36 -27.91
N SER A 134 18.74 20.23 -27.22
CA SER A 134 18.17 21.31 -26.43
C SER A 134 17.37 22.29 -27.28
N GLU A 135 17.84 22.62 -28.49
CA GLU A 135 17.15 23.57 -29.36
C GLU A 135 15.90 22.94 -29.99
N LEU A 136 15.95 21.66 -30.37
CA LEU A 136 14.80 20.94 -30.89
C LEU A 136 13.73 20.73 -29.80
N GLU A 137 14.12 20.36 -28.57
CA GLU A 137 13.23 20.27 -27.42
C GLU A 137 12.47 21.58 -27.20
N LYS A 138 13.19 22.71 -27.22
CA LYS A 138 12.62 24.04 -27.04
C LYS A 138 11.64 24.41 -28.16
N ILE A 139 12.03 24.19 -29.41
CA ILE A 139 11.22 24.58 -30.58
C ILE A 139 9.97 23.72 -30.69
N LEU A 140 10.10 22.41 -30.56
CA LEU A 140 8.93 21.53 -30.65
C LEU A 140 7.99 21.76 -29.46
N SER A 141 8.50 21.95 -28.23
CA SER A 141 7.65 22.30 -27.08
C SER A 141 6.91 23.62 -27.30
N GLY A 142 7.59 24.67 -27.79
CA GLY A 142 6.96 25.96 -28.08
C GLY A 142 5.94 25.90 -29.21
N HIS A 143 6.19 25.07 -30.24
CA HIS A 143 5.25 24.88 -31.35
C HIS A 143 4.01 24.07 -30.90
N MET A 144 4.19 23.09 -30.02
CA MET A 144 3.10 22.30 -29.43
C MET A 144 2.21 23.09 -28.48
N GLU A 145 2.79 24.01 -27.69
CA GLU A 145 2.03 24.97 -26.89
C GLU A 145 1.16 25.88 -27.77
N ALA A 146 1.68 26.28 -28.94
CA ALA A 146 0.99 27.12 -29.91
C ALA A 146 -0.15 26.39 -30.64
N THR A 147 -0.02 25.08 -30.90
CA THR A 147 -1.04 24.24 -31.55
C THR A 147 -2.15 23.74 -30.61
N ARG A 148 -2.20 24.21 -29.35
CA ARG A 148 -3.19 23.86 -28.31
C ARG A 148 -3.19 22.40 -27.86
N ASP A 149 -2.18 21.60 -28.22
CA ASP A 149 -2.15 20.18 -27.88
C ASP A 149 -1.40 19.93 -26.56
N LYS A 150 -2.09 20.18 -25.43
CA LYS A 150 -1.51 20.09 -24.07
C LYS A 150 -1.21 18.66 -23.60
N GLY A 151 -1.52 17.66 -24.42
CA GLY A 151 -1.33 16.24 -24.10
C GLY A 151 -0.02 15.67 -24.60
N LEU A 152 0.58 16.23 -25.63
CA LEU A 152 1.66 15.53 -26.31
C LEU A 152 3.02 15.76 -25.61
N ALA A 153 3.78 14.68 -25.37
CA ALA A 153 5.09 14.75 -24.73
C ALA A 153 6.21 14.26 -25.66
N ILE A 154 7.32 15.01 -25.74
CA ILE A 154 8.49 14.59 -26.51
C ILE A 154 9.43 13.80 -25.61
N GLN A 155 9.75 12.58 -26.04
CA GLN A 155 10.65 11.70 -25.30
C GLN A 155 11.80 11.28 -26.20
N PHE A 156 13.03 11.50 -25.74
CA PHE A 156 14.20 11.07 -26.47
C PHE A 156 14.54 9.64 -26.08
N THR A 157 14.66 8.78 -27.09
CA THR A 157 15.09 7.39 -26.92
C THR A 157 16.50 7.19 -27.45
N GLN A 158 17.25 6.28 -26.81
CA GLN A 158 18.55 5.82 -27.29
C GLN A 158 18.41 4.59 -28.19
N ASP A 159 17.27 3.90 -28.13
CA ASP A 159 17.01 2.68 -28.86
C ASP A 159 15.70 2.79 -29.66
N PRO A 160 15.75 2.92 -30.99
CA PRO A 160 14.56 3.02 -31.81
C PRO A 160 13.71 1.74 -31.80
N GLN A 161 14.26 0.57 -31.43
CA GLN A 161 13.51 -0.69 -31.33
C GLN A 161 12.62 -0.75 -30.08
N SER A 162 12.96 0.02 -29.04
CA SER A 162 12.16 0.11 -27.82
C SER A 162 10.84 0.85 -28.01
N VAL A 163 10.68 1.57 -29.13
CA VAL A 163 9.48 2.35 -29.42
C VAL A 163 8.37 1.43 -29.94
N PRO A 164 7.15 1.50 -29.37
CA PRO A 164 6.03 0.69 -29.85
C PRO A 164 5.70 0.96 -31.32
N PRO A 165 5.27 -0.05 -32.10
CA PRO A 165 4.97 0.10 -33.52
C PRO A 165 3.92 1.16 -33.85
N ASN A 166 2.96 1.39 -32.93
CA ASN A 166 1.85 2.34 -33.12
C ASN A 166 2.18 3.75 -32.62
N LYS A 167 3.46 4.06 -32.31
CA LYS A 167 3.87 5.40 -31.89
C LYS A 167 4.71 6.08 -32.98
N PRO A 168 4.55 7.41 -33.17
CA PRO A 168 5.34 8.16 -34.13
C PRO A 168 6.80 8.24 -33.67
N LEU A 169 7.73 8.07 -34.62
CA LEU A 169 9.16 8.16 -34.39
C LEU A 169 9.80 9.24 -35.27
N ILE A 170 10.48 10.19 -34.65
CA ILE A 170 11.34 11.17 -35.33
C ILE A 170 12.78 10.69 -35.22
N VAL A 171 13.48 10.57 -36.36
CA VAL A 171 14.89 10.19 -36.41
C VAL A 171 15.73 11.39 -36.79
N LEU A 172 16.58 11.85 -35.88
CA LEU A 172 17.52 12.95 -36.12
C LEU A 172 18.81 12.39 -36.70
N CYS A 173 19.12 12.77 -37.93
CA CYS A 173 20.36 12.46 -38.61
C CYS A 173 21.18 13.75 -38.73
N ILE A 174 22.15 13.93 -37.84
CA ILE A 174 23.02 15.10 -37.89
C ILE A 174 24.17 14.82 -38.86
N ASN A 175 24.22 15.56 -39.96
CA ASN A 175 25.08 15.23 -41.08
C ASN A 175 26.56 15.54 -40.76
N ALA A 176 27.37 14.49 -40.63
CA ALA A 176 28.82 14.58 -40.57
C ALA A 176 29.47 13.64 -41.59
N SER A 177 29.13 13.76 -42.88
CA SER A 177 30.01 13.50 -44.05
C SER A 177 29.23 12.95 -45.26
N ARG A 178 28.24 12.04 -45.06
CA ARG A 178 27.62 11.28 -46.16
C ARG A 178 26.12 11.03 -45.95
N LEU A 179 25.30 11.96 -46.43
CA LEU A 179 23.84 11.96 -46.31
C LEU A 179 23.16 10.58 -46.51
N GLY A 180 23.46 9.87 -47.60
CA GLY A 180 22.83 8.57 -47.89
C GLY A 180 23.20 7.48 -46.89
N THR A 181 24.51 7.33 -46.62
CA THR A 181 25.01 6.29 -45.70
C THR A 181 24.57 6.55 -44.26
N ASP A 182 24.62 7.81 -43.81
CA ASP A 182 24.25 8.18 -42.45
C ASP A 182 22.75 7.95 -42.20
N VAL A 183 21.89 8.30 -43.16
CA VAL A 183 20.44 8.07 -43.05
C VAL A 183 20.11 6.58 -43.06
N GLU A 184 20.74 5.79 -43.93
CA GLU A 184 20.52 4.33 -43.96
C GLU A 184 20.94 3.65 -42.64
N GLN A 185 22.05 4.08 -42.05
CA GLN A 185 22.49 3.57 -40.75
C GLN A 185 21.58 4.03 -39.61
N ALA A 186 21.13 5.28 -39.61
CA ALA A 186 20.17 5.79 -38.64
C ALA A 186 18.84 5.01 -38.66
N LEU A 187 18.43 4.57 -39.85
CA LEU A 187 17.22 3.79 -40.04
C LEU A 187 17.42 2.29 -39.81
N GLN A 188 18.65 1.77 -39.73
CA GLN A 188 18.92 0.32 -39.71
C GLN A 188 18.11 -0.41 -38.63
N ASN A 189 17.98 0.19 -37.44
CA ASN A 189 17.29 -0.39 -36.29
C ASN A 189 15.83 0.05 -36.14
N VAL A 190 15.27 0.80 -37.10
CA VAL A 190 13.87 1.19 -37.08
C VAL A 190 12.99 0.07 -37.65
N THR A 191 11.87 -0.22 -36.97
CA THR A 191 10.95 -1.29 -37.36
C THR A 191 10.04 -0.89 -38.53
N CYS A 192 9.62 -1.84 -39.35
CA CYS A 192 8.88 -1.58 -40.61
C CYS A 192 7.43 -1.11 -40.44
N CYS A 193 6.89 -1.08 -39.23
CA CYS A 193 5.48 -0.79 -38.95
C CYS A 193 5.25 0.57 -38.27
N GLN A 194 6.29 1.40 -38.13
CA GLN A 194 6.18 2.74 -37.53
C GLN A 194 5.98 3.82 -38.59
N SER A 195 5.19 4.85 -38.25
CA SER A 195 5.21 6.12 -38.98
C SER A 195 6.48 6.88 -38.56
N VAL A 196 7.39 7.09 -39.52
CA VAL A 196 8.74 7.61 -39.25
C VAL A 196 9.00 8.84 -40.08
N THR A 197 9.45 9.92 -39.43
CA THR A 197 9.98 11.12 -40.09
C THR A 197 11.46 11.25 -39.82
N VAL A 198 12.27 11.41 -40.86
CA VAL A 198 13.71 11.67 -40.74
C VAL A 198 13.98 13.16 -40.84
N VAL A 199 14.73 13.68 -39.86
CA VAL A 199 15.19 15.07 -39.82
C VAL A 199 16.68 15.08 -40.11
N VAL A 200 17.05 15.62 -41.27
CA VAL A 200 18.45 15.83 -41.65
C VAL A 200 18.90 17.18 -41.13
N ILE A 201 19.85 17.17 -40.20
CA ILE A 201 20.38 18.39 -39.59
C ILE A 201 21.68 18.77 -40.27
N HIS A 202 21.66 19.88 -41.00
CA HIS A 202 22.81 20.49 -41.67
C HIS A 202 23.52 21.42 -40.70
N HIS A 203 24.64 20.94 -40.15
CA HIS A 203 25.55 21.76 -39.32
C HIS A 203 26.46 22.63 -40.20
N LYS A 204 25.89 23.65 -40.85
CA LYS A 204 26.58 24.53 -41.81
C LYS A 204 26.04 25.95 -41.77
N GLU A 205 26.81 26.90 -42.29
CA GLU A 205 26.33 28.25 -42.52
C GLU A 205 25.26 28.31 -43.60
N LEU A 206 24.33 29.27 -43.51
CA LEU A 206 23.16 29.41 -44.40
C LEU A 206 23.53 29.42 -45.90
N HIS A 207 24.64 30.07 -46.26
CA HIS A 207 25.12 30.15 -47.66
C HIS A 207 25.76 28.85 -48.17
N ALA A 208 26.07 27.91 -47.28
CA ALA A 208 26.71 26.63 -47.58
C ALA A 208 25.73 25.44 -47.46
N LEU A 209 24.43 25.73 -47.36
CA LEU A 209 23.39 24.71 -47.38
C LEU A 209 23.29 24.05 -48.75
N PRO A 210 22.89 22.77 -48.81
CA PRO A 210 22.72 22.08 -50.07
C PRO A 210 21.66 22.77 -50.94
N PRO A 211 21.88 22.87 -52.27
CA PRO A 211 20.93 23.51 -53.19
C PRO A 211 19.69 22.65 -53.45
N GLN A 212 19.67 21.39 -53.00
CA GLN A 212 18.59 20.43 -53.18
C GLN A 212 18.22 19.82 -51.84
N ALA A 213 16.92 19.55 -51.65
CA ALA A 213 16.39 18.89 -50.46
C ALA A 213 16.89 17.44 -50.36
N SER A 214 17.14 16.96 -49.15
CA SER A 214 17.65 15.60 -48.90
C SER A 214 16.70 14.52 -49.39
N GLU A 215 15.39 14.77 -49.34
CA GLU A 215 14.33 13.89 -49.86
C GLU A 215 14.55 13.50 -51.33
N LYS A 216 15.12 14.40 -52.15
CA LYS A 216 15.37 14.14 -53.58
C LYS A 216 16.65 13.37 -53.85
N LEU A 217 17.55 13.28 -52.87
CA LEU A 217 18.86 12.65 -52.99
C LEU A 217 18.89 11.22 -52.42
N LEU A 218 17.85 10.85 -51.68
CA LEU A 218 17.71 9.55 -51.04
C LEU A 218 16.72 8.70 -51.85
N HIS A 219 17.16 7.52 -52.31
CA HIS A 219 16.38 6.69 -53.23
C HIS A 219 16.15 5.25 -52.77
N SER A 220 16.56 4.88 -51.55
CA SER A 220 16.38 3.51 -51.05
C SER A 220 14.91 3.21 -50.71
N ASP A 221 14.51 1.94 -50.86
CA ASP A 221 13.15 1.47 -50.57
C ASP A 221 12.71 1.81 -49.13
N LYS A 222 13.66 1.78 -48.19
CA LYS A 222 13.43 2.13 -46.77
C LYS A 222 13.16 3.62 -46.56
N VAL A 223 13.69 4.50 -47.41
CA VAL A 223 13.40 5.94 -47.36
C VAL A 223 12.04 6.23 -48.00
N GLN A 224 11.65 5.48 -49.03
CA GLN A 224 10.34 5.64 -49.68
C GLN A 224 9.17 5.24 -48.77
N SER A 225 9.40 4.38 -47.77
CA SER A 225 8.40 4.01 -46.76
C SER A 225 8.26 5.01 -45.60
N LEU A 226 9.07 6.07 -45.56
CA LEU A 226 8.98 7.09 -44.50
C LEU A 226 7.78 8.02 -44.73
N TYR A 227 7.28 8.61 -43.66
CA TYR A 227 6.27 9.67 -43.74
C TYR A 227 6.84 10.92 -44.42
N ALA A 228 8.03 11.35 -43.99
CA ALA A 228 8.73 12.48 -44.59
C ALA A 228 10.23 12.43 -44.32
N VAL A 229 10.98 13.10 -45.20
CA VAL A 229 12.36 13.52 -44.95
C VAL A 229 12.37 15.05 -44.96
N VAL A 230 12.84 15.66 -43.87
CA VAL A 230 12.88 17.11 -43.71
C VAL A 230 14.29 17.59 -43.43
N ASP A 231 14.60 18.80 -43.89
CA ASP A 231 15.92 19.42 -43.76
C ASP A 231 15.88 20.54 -42.72
N ILE A 232 16.82 20.54 -41.77
CA ILE A 232 16.97 21.62 -40.78
C ILE A 232 18.39 22.17 -40.85
N ALA A 233 18.52 23.48 -41.00
CA ALA A 233 19.77 24.21 -40.88
C ALA A 233 20.01 24.60 -39.42
N PHE A 234 21.18 24.25 -38.91
CA PHE A 234 21.58 24.52 -37.54
C PHE A 234 23.07 24.86 -37.48
N LEU A 235 23.47 25.73 -36.55
CA LEU A 235 24.88 25.95 -36.25
C LEU A 235 25.06 26.17 -34.76
N THR A 236 26.03 25.49 -34.14
CA THR A 236 26.16 25.42 -32.66
C THR A 236 26.16 26.78 -31.95
N HIS A 237 26.72 27.82 -32.56
CA HIS A 237 26.79 29.16 -31.96
C HIS A 237 25.67 30.11 -32.42
N LYS A 238 24.85 29.72 -33.40
CA LYS A 238 23.71 30.51 -33.91
C LYS A 238 22.34 29.88 -33.62
N GLY A 239 22.30 28.60 -33.25
CA GLY A 239 21.06 27.84 -33.10
C GLY A 239 20.47 27.44 -34.45
N MET A 240 19.15 27.19 -34.47
CA MET A 240 18.41 26.97 -35.71
C MET A 240 18.19 28.29 -36.45
N TYR A 241 18.38 28.28 -37.77
CA TYR A 241 18.19 29.49 -38.58
C TYR A 241 16.71 29.82 -38.79
N PRO A 242 16.31 31.11 -38.74
CA PRO A 242 14.98 31.55 -39.15
C PRO A 242 14.92 31.62 -40.68
N CYS A 243 14.70 30.48 -41.34
CA CYS A 243 14.68 30.38 -42.80
C CYS A 243 13.50 29.52 -43.27
N ASP A 244 13.10 29.71 -44.54
CA ASP A 244 11.97 29.00 -45.14
C ASP A 244 12.10 27.48 -45.06
N MET A 245 13.33 26.95 -45.15
CA MET A 245 13.59 25.52 -45.01
C MET A 245 13.21 25.02 -43.62
N ASN A 246 13.66 25.69 -42.57
CA ASN A 246 13.34 25.31 -41.20
C ASN A 246 11.84 25.50 -40.89
N ASN A 247 11.24 26.60 -41.35
CA ASN A 247 9.81 26.84 -41.14
C ASN A 247 8.96 25.73 -41.77
N LYS A 248 9.21 25.39 -43.05
CA LYS A 248 8.49 24.30 -43.74
C LYS A 248 8.74 22.94 -43.11
N SER A 249 9.96 22.68 -42.64
CA SER A 249 10.30 21.43 -41.96
C SER A 249 9.58 21.32 -40.61
N LEU A 250 9.46 22.40 -39.86
CA LEU A 250 8.71 22.45 -38.61
C LEU A 250 7.20 22.28 -38.84
N ASP A 251 6.65 22.88 -39.89
CA ASP A 251 5.25 22.68 -40.28
C ASP A 251 4.99 21.20 -40.61
N ARG A 252 5.84 20.57 -41.44
CA ARG A 252 5.73 19.13 -41.77
C ARG A 252 5.91 18.22 -40.55
N LEU A 253 6.80 18.57 -39.61
CA LEU A 253 6.96 17.83 -38.36
C LEU A 253 5.71 17.94 -37.49
N THR A 254 5.08 19.10 -37.47
CA THR A 254 3.83 19.31 -36.72
C THR A 254 2.68 18.55 -37.34
N GLU A 255 2.54 18.58 -38.67
CA GLU A 255 1.57 17.75 -39.40
C GLU A 255 1.77 16.26 -39.11
N PHE A 256 3.01 15.77 -39.17
CA PHE A 256 3.35 14.39 -38.83
C PHE A 256 2.90 14.03 -37.41
N ILE A 257 3.27 14.88 -36.45
CA ILE A 257 2.96 14.69 -35.03
C ILE A 257 1.44 14.67 -34.78
N CYS A 258 0.67 15.54 -35.44
CA CYS A 258 -0.78 15.61 -35.29
C CYS A 258 -1.55 14.60 -36.16
N SER A 259 -0.88 13.88 -37.07
CA SER A 259 -1.50 12.89 -37.97
C SER A 259 -1.60 11.49 -37.37
N VAL A 260 -0.94 11.25 -36.24
CA VAL A 260 -0.89 9.98 -35.52
C VAL A 260 -1.73 10.08 -34.26
#